data_AF-A0A9X3XVS2-F1
#
_entry.id   AF-A0A9X3XVS2-F1
#
_cell.length_a   1.000
_cell.length_b   1.000
_cell.length_c   1.000
_cell.angle_alpha   90.00
_cell.angle_beta   90.00
_cell.angle_gamma   90.00
#
_symmetry.space_group_name_H-M   'P 1'
#
loop_
_entity.id
_entity.type
_entity.pdbx_description
1 polymer ?
#
loop_
_entity_poly.entity_id
_entity_poly.type
_entity_poly.pdbx_seq_one_letter_code
_entity_poly.pdbx_strand_id
1 'polypeptide(L)'
;MNPPIELVSAEYEFPKGVHDALAHCLLYLEFFASKSVCAYDIQTCEVKLIRKIRKKLDQVVHQELLSMEIEILQQNSRILPAVDHCSQQLETLLQKTNPLGENVRFGSIGIDGIAQTNADDALYLQEEQAIVERYRQLFLKRNDPSVELDPYKW
;
A
#
# COMPACT_ATOMS: atom_id res chain seq x y z
N MET A 1 -19.89 29.02 -9.80
CA MET A 1 -18.48 29.06 -9.37
C MET A 1 -18.13 27.66 -8.89
N ASN A 2 -17.03 27.08 -9.36
CA ASN A 2 -16.55 25.83 -8.77
C ASN A 2 -16.08 26.13 -7.34
N PRO A 3 -16.44 25.30 -6.35
CA PRO A 3 -15.95 25.49 -4.99
C PRO A 3 -14.42 25.42 -4.99
N PRO A 4 -13.73 26.20 -4.13
CA PRO A 4 -12.28 26.12 -4.01
C PRO A 4 -11.85 24.68 -3.68
N ILE A 5 -10.81 24.23 -4.38
CA ILE A 5 -10.27 22.86 -4.33
C ILE A 5 -8.93 22.90 -3.62
N GLU A 6 -8.66 21.90 -2.78
CA GLU A 6 -7.40 21.66 -2.08
C GLU A 6 -6.79 20.34 -2.55
N LEU A 7 -5.46 20.27 -2.56
CA LEU A 7 -4.74 19.01 -2.74
C LEU A 7 -4.57 18.35 -1.37
N VAL A 8 -4.94 17.08 -1.26
CA VAL A 8 -4.85 16.30 -0.03
C VAL A 8 -4.13 14.99 -0.31
N SER A 9 -3.16 14.65 0.52
CA SER A 9 -2.46 13.37 0.49
C SER A 9 -2.95 12.43 1.60
N ALA A 10 -2.84 11.13 1.35
CA ALA A 10 -3.03 10.09 2.35
C ALA A 10 -1.96 9.00 2.17
N GLU A 11 -1.33 8.65 3.28
CA GLU A 11 -0.27 7.65 3.34
C GLU A 11 -0.76 6.40 4.06
N TYR A 12 -0.34 5.24 3.58
CA TYR A 12 -0.68 3.94 4.13
C TYR A 12 0.54 3.02 4.18
N GLU A 13 0.71 2.37 5.33
CA GLU A 13 1.66 1.27 5.49
C GLU A 13 1.11 -0.01 4.86
N PHE A 14 1.99 -0.82 4.28
CA PHE A 14 1.64 -2.15 3.82
C PHE A 14 1.39 -3.11 5.00
N PRO A 15 0.57 -4.17 4.81
CA PRO A 15 0.30 -5.15 5.85
C PRO A 15 1.57 -5.76 6.45
N LYS A 16 1.56 -6.03 7.76
CA LYS A 16 2.72 -6.57 8.48
C LYS A 16 3.26 -7.88 7.89
N GLY A 17 2.40 -8.69 7.26
CA GLY A 17 2.80 -9.92 6.57
C GLY A 17 3.70 -9.70 5.36
N VAL A 18 3.69 -8.50 4.77
CA VAL A 18 4.48 -8.09 3.59
C VAL A 18 5.58 -7.08 3.98
N HIS A 19 5.56 -6.63 5.23
CA HIS A 19 6.41 -5.55 5.73
C HIS A 19 7.91 -5.84 5.65
N ASP A 20 8.47 -7.03 5.84
CA ASP A 20 9.91 -7.23 5.68
C ASP A 20 10.38 -7.03 4.23
N ALA A 21 9.52 -7.27 3.24
CA ALA A 21 9.82 -6.99 1.82
C ALA A 21 9.55 -5.53 1.44
N LEU A 22 8.64 -4.87 2.15
CA LEU A 22 8.18 -3.50 1.89
C LEU A 22 8.40 -2.58 3.10
N ALA A 23 9.44 -2.83 3.91
CA ALA A 23 9.56 -2.33 5.30
C ALA A 23 9.68 -0.82 5.41
N HIS A 24 10.01 -0.21 4.30
CA HIS A 24 10.25 1.21 4.13
C HIS A 24 9.43 1.77 2.97
N CYS A 25 8.46 0.98 2.47
CA CYS A 25 7.58 1.41 1.40
C CYS A 25 6.29 1.94 1.99
N LEU A 26 5.80 3.02 1.40
CA LEU A 26 4.52 3.63 1.74
C LEU A 26 3.69 3.81 0.49
N LEU A 27 2.41 3.50 0.61
CA LEU A 27 1.43 3.79 -0.42
C LEU A 27 0.94 5.23 -0.26
N TYR A 28 1.13 6.04 -1.29
CA TYR A 28 0.69 7.42 -1.38
C TYR A 28 -0.53 7.55 -2.27
N LEU A 29 -1.52 8.30 -1.81
CA LEU A 29 -2.72 8.63 -2.57
C LEU A 29 -2.94 10.15 -2.53
N GLU A 30 -3.12 10.76 -3.69
CA GLU A 30 -3.41 12.19 -3.82
C GLU A 30 -4.82 12.43 -4.33
N PHE A 31 -5.47 13.45 -3.77
CA PHE A 31 -6.85 13.81 -4.08
C PHE A 31 -7.02 15.31 -4.26
N PHE A 32 -7.84 15.68 -5.23
CA PHE A 32 -8.40 17.02 -5.35
C PHE A 32 -9.75 17.07 -4.64
N ALA A 33 -9.83 17.80 -3.53
CA ALA A 33 -11.00 17.82 -2.66
C ALA A 33 -11.57 19.23 -2.50
N SER A 34 -12.89 19.36 -2.53
CA SER A 34 -13.55 20.63 -2.19
C SER A 34 -13.26 21.02 -0.74
N LYS A 35 -13.07 22.31 -0.46
CA LYS A 35 -12.91 22.81 0.93
C LYS A 35 -14.00 22.33 1.89
N SER A 36 -15.22 22.05 1.40
CA SER A 36 -16.33 21.52 2.20
C SER A 36 -16.10 20.13 2.79
N VAL A 37 -15.12 19.38 2.27
CA VAL A 37 -14.74 18.04 2.75
C VAL A 37 -13.28 17.98 3.23
N CYS A 38 -12.67 19.14 3.46
CA CYS A 38 -11.33 19.27 3.99
C CYS A 38 -11.35 19.81 5.44
N ALA A 39 -10.32 19.45 6.21
CA ALA A 39 -10.01 20.01 7.51
C ALA A 39 -8.52 20.33 7.56
N TYR A 40 -8.16 21.43 8.22
CA TYR A 40 -6.77 21.78 8.45
C TYR A 40 -6.28 21.16 9.76
N ASP A 41 -5.19 20.42 9.70
CA ASP A 41 -4.51 19.88 10.87
C ASP A 41 -3.49 20.91 11.38
N ILE A 42 -3.73 21.45 12.57
CA ILE A 42 -2.87 22.47 13.16
C ILE A 42 -1.50 21.94 13.59
N GLN A 43 -1.38 20.62 13.80
CA GLN A 43 -0.13 20.01 14.25
C GLN A 43 0.81 19.75 13.08
N THR A 44 0.28 19.23 11.97
CA THR A 44 1.08 18.93 10.77
C THR A 44 1.10 20.06 9.75
N CYS A 45 0.27 21.09 9.94
CA CYS A 45 0.09 22.20 9.01
C CYS A 45 -0.39 21.74 7.61
N GLU A 46 -1.14 20.65 7.55
CA GLU A 46 -1.62 20.04 6.32
C GLU A 46 -3.13 20.09 6.20
N VAL A 47 -3.60 20.11 4.95
CA VAL A 47 -5.01 19.91 4.63
C VAL A 47 -5.29 18.41 4.54
N LYS A 48 -6.25 17.92 5.32
CA LYS A 48 -6.65 16.52 5.37
C LYS A 48 -8.13 16.38 5.03
N LEU A 49 -8.56 15.19 4.60
CA LEU A 49 -9.98 14.89 4.43
C LEU A 49 -10.69 14.90 5.78
N ILE A 50 -11.92 15.41 5.84
CA ILE A 50 -12.73 15.31 7.06
C ILE A 50 -12.91 13.84 7.47
N ARG A 51 -13.02 13.61 8.78
CA ARG A 51 -13.07 12.25 9.36
C ARG A 51 -14.05 11.30 8.68
N LYS A 52 -15.22 11.79 8.26
CA LYS A 52 -16.24 10.97 7.56
C LYS A 52 -15.73 10.43 6.22
N ILE A 53 -15.05 11.26 5.44
CA ILE A 53 -14.52 10.88 4.13
C ILE A 53 -13.25 10.05 4.33
N ARG A 54 -12.37 10.44 5.26
CA ARG A 54 -11.16 9.67 5.58
C ARG A 54 -11.47 8.23 5.96
N LYS A 55 -12.47 8.00 6.81
CA LYS A 55 -12.92 6.64 7.16
C LYS A 55 -13.35 5.80 5.95
N LYS A 56 -14.00 6.40 4.95
CA LYS A 56 -14.37 5.68 3.73
C LYS A 56 -13.14 5.32 2.91
N LEU A 57 -12.20 6.26 2.76
CA LEU A 57 -10.94 6.01 2.08
C LEU A 57 -10.17 4.88 2.77
N ASP A 58 -10.04 4.95 4.11
CA ASP A 58 -9.35 3.92 4.89
C ASP A 58 -9.98 2.53 4.69
N GLN A 59 -11.32 2.44 4.58
CA GLN A 59 -12.01 1.17 4.30
C GLN A 59 -11.68 0.62 2.92
N VAL A 60 -11.68 1.46 1.88
CA VAL A 60 -11.35 1.06 0.51
C VAL A 60 -9.89 0.57 0.44
N VAL A 61 -8.97 1.37 0.98
CA VAL A 61 -7.53 1.02 0.97
C VAL A 61 -7.26 -0.25 1.76
N HIS A 62 -7.88 -0.39 2.94
CA HIS A 62 -7.71 -1.58 3.76
C HIS A 62 -8.20 -2.86 3.06
N GLN A 63 -9.32 -2.79 2.34
CA GLN A 63 -9.84 -3.94 1.59
C GLN A 63 -8.88 -4.38 0.48
N GLU A 64 -8.31 -3.44 -0.27
CA GLU A 64 -7.37 -3.77 -1.35
C GLU A 64 -6.02 -4.27 -0.80
N LEU A 65 -5.51 -3.69 0.28
CA LEU A 65 -4.29 -4.18 0.93
C LEU A 65 -4.48 -5.59 1.52
N LEU A 66 -5.65 -5.91 2.07
CA LEU A 66 -5.98 -7.27 2.50
C LEU A 66 -6.06 -8.24 1.32
N SER A 67 -6.69 -7.86 0.22
CA SER A 67 -6.75 -8.67 -1.00
C SER A 67 -5.36 -8.97 -1.55
N MET A 68 -4.48 -7.97 -1.57
CA MET A 68 -3.07 -8.12 -1.94
C MET A 68 -2.33 -9.09 -1.00
N GLU A 69 -2.49 -8.95 0.32
CA GLU A 69 -1.88 -9.88 1.28
C GLU A 69 -2.35 -11.33 1.05
N ILE A 70 -3.65 -11.52 0.80
CA ILE A 70 -4.22 -12.83 0.46
C ILE A 70 -3.63 -13.37 -0.85
N GLU A 71 -3.48 -12.53 -1.88
CA GLU A 71 -2.91 -12.92 -3.17
C GLU A 71 -1.47 -13.43 -3.02
N ILE A 72 -0.63 -12.68 -2.28
CA ILE A 72 0.75 -13.06 -1.98
C ILE A 72 0.78 -14.42 -1.24
N LEU A 73 -0.07 -14.59 -0.23
CA LEU A 73 -0.08 -15.78 0.62
C LEU A 73 -0.64 -17.04 -0.07
N GLN A 74 -1.67 -16.89 -0.91
CA GLN A 74 -2.40 -18.04 -1.47
C GLN A 74 -1.86 -18.50 -2.82
N GLN A 75 -1.35 -17.59 -3.64
CA GLN A 75 -0.95 -17.92 -5.02
C GLN A 75 0.55 -18.18 -5.15
N ASN A 76 1.33 -18.07 -4.06
CA ASN A 76 2.80 -17.97 -4.14
C ASN A 76 3.22 -16.84 -5.11
N SER A 77 2.36 -15.83 -5.22
CA SER A 77 2.55 -14.71 -6.15
C SER A 77 3.72 -13.85 -5.67
N ARG A 78 4.51 -13.38 -6.63
CA ARG A 78 5.58 -12.41 -6.38
C ARG A 78 5.00 -11.13 -5.79
N ILE A 79 5.76 -10.49 -4.92
CA ILE A 79 5.29 -9.33 -4.15
C ILE A 79 5.03 -8.13 -5.07
N LEU A 80 5.93 -7.87 -6.03
CA LEU A 80 5.78 -6.73 -6.94
C LEU A 80 4.53 -6.83 -7.83
N PRO A 81 4.22 -7.96 -8.51
CA PRO A 81 2.96 -8.11 -9.23
C PRO A 81 1.71 -7.90 -8.37
N ALA A 82 1.72 -8.38 -7.12
CA ALA A 82 0.59 -8.18 -6.22
C ALA A 82 0.43 -6.70 -5.83
N VAL A 83 1.54 -6.00 -5.59
CA VAL A 83 1.56 -4.55 -5.30
C VAL A 83 1.09 -3.74 -6.51
N ASP A 84 1.53 -4.08 -7.72
CA ASP A 84 1.08 -3.47 -8.97
C ASP A 84 -0.42 -3.69 -9.19
N HIS A 85 -0.89 -4.93 -8.98
CA HIS A 85 -2.30 -5.26 -9.08
C HIS A 85 -3.15 -4.48 -8.07
N CYS A 86 -2.73 -4.43 -6.79
CA CYS A 86 -3.37 -3.64 -5.75
C CYS A 86 -3.48 -2.16 -6.15
N SER A 87 -2.40 -1.59 -6.68
CA SER A 87 -2.36 -0.18 -7.10
C SER A 87 -3.33 0.09 -8.26
N GLN A 88 -3.40 -0.80 -9.25
CA GLN A 88 -4.33 -0.70 -10.37
C GLN A 88 -5.80 -0.82 -9.93
N GLN A 89 -6.09 -1.71 -8.97
CA GLN A 89 -7.44 -1.83 -8.40
C GLN A 89 -7.83 -0.57 -7.64
N LEU A 90 -6.93 -0.04 -6.80
CA LEU A 90 -7.17 1.21 -6.08
C LEU A 90 -7.40 2.40 -7.01
N GLU A 91 -6.56 2.58 -8.03
CA GLU A 91 -6.75 3.61 -9.05
C GLU A 91 -8.11 3.46 -9.74
N THR A 92 -8.45 2.23 -10.15
CA THR A 92 -9.74 1.93 -10.81
C THR A 92 -10.92 2.27 -9.90
N LEU A 93 -10.89 1.84 -8.64
CA LEU A 93 -11.97 2.09 -7.67
C LEU A 93 -12.11 3.58 -7.39
N LEU A 94 -11.01 4.26 -7.05
CA LEU A 94 -11.03 5.67 -6.65
C LEU A 94 -11.40 6.59 -7.82
N GLN A 95 -10.99 6.25 -9.04
CA GLN A 95 -11.27 7.05 -10.24
C GLN A 95 -12.66 6.76 -10.83
N LYS A 96 -13.04 5.49 -10.98
CA LYS A 96 -14.26 5.10 -11.73
C LYS A 96 -15.50 4.97 -10.85
N THR A 97 -15.38 4.38 -9.66
CA THR A 97 -16.55 4.19 -8.77
C THR A 97 -16.73 5.36 -7.81
N ASN A 98 -15.70 6.19 -7.64
CA ASN A 98 -15.63 7.36 -6.76
C ASN A 98 -16.40 7.15 -5.43
N PRO A 99 -15.96 6.19 -4.59
CA PRO A 99 -16.65 5.84 -3.35
C PRO A 99 -16.65 6.98 -2.31
N LEU A 100 -15.78 7.97 -2.50
CA LEU A 100 -15.63 9.16 -1.65
C LEU A 100 -16.69 10.23 -1.94
N GLY A 101 -17.31 10.18 -3.13
CA GLY A 101 -18.37 11.08 -3.57
C GLY A 101 -17.87 12.27 -4.39
N GLU A 102 -18.80 13.01 -4.99
CA GLU A 102 -18.53 14.02 -6.03
C GLU A 102 -17.61 15.17 -5.62
N ASN A 103 -17.46 15.42 -4.32
CA ASN A 103 -16.62 16.49 -3.77
C ASN A 103 -15.14 16.10 -3.64
N VAL A 104 -14.79 14.86 -3.96
CA VAL A 104 -13.42 14.35 -3.97
C VAL A 104 -13.15 13.72 -5.32
N ARG A 105 -12.01 14.06 -5.91
CA ARG A 105 -11.52 13.48 -7.16
C ARG A 105 -10.16 12.88 -6.93
N PHE A 106 -10.01 11.62 -7.31
CA PHE A 106 -8.72 10.95 -7.31
C PHE A 106 -7.74 11.66 -8.25
N GLY A 107 -6.52 11.89 -7.78
CA GLY A 107 -5.43 12.50 -8.53
C GLY A 107 -4.42 11.46 -8.99
N SER A 108 -3.71 10.86 -8.04
CA SER A 108 -2.61 9.93 -8.30
C SER A 108 -2.45 8.89 -7.19
N ILE A 109 -1.76 7.80 -7.53
CA ILE A 109 -1.27 6.77 -6.62
C ILE A 109 0.24 6.63 -6.84
N GLY A 110 0.98 6.48 -5.76
CA GLY A 110 2.42 6.29 -5.80
C GLY A 110 2.86 5.34 -4.69
N ILE A 111 4.05 4.76 -4.84
CA ILE A 111 4.67 3.94 -3.82
C ILE A 111 6.08 4.49 -3.62
N ASP A 112 6.31 5.10 -2.47
CA ASP A 112 7.67 5.52 -2.10
C ASP A 112 8.44 4.31 -1.56
N GLY A 113 9.76 4.31 -1.72
CA GLY A 113 10.63 3.23 -1.24
C GLY A 113 10.79 2.02 -2.15
N ILE A 114 9.90 1.83 -3.15
CA ILE A 114 10.19 0.96 -4.29
C ILE A 114 10.93 1.85 -5.29
N ALA A 115 12.25 1.70 -5.37
CA ALA A 115 12.94 2.28 -6.51
C ALA A 115 12.25 1.73 -7.77
N GLN A 116 11.68 2.60 -8.60
CA GLN A 116 11.45 2.28 -10.01
C GLN A 116 12.83 2.13 -10.68
N THR A 117 13.58 1.13 -10.25
CA THR A 117 14.84 0.76 -10.84
C THR A 117 14.51 -0.10 -12.03
N ASN A 118 14.64 0.48 -13.21
CA ASN A 118 15.03 -0.23 -14.43
C ASN A 118 16.40 -0.91 -14.19
N ALA A 119 16.50 -1.89 -13.29
CA ALA A 119 17.75 -2.55 -12.94
C ALA A 119 17.54 -4.07 -12.89
N ASP A 120 18.10 -4.72 -13.91
CA ASP A 120 18.38 -6.16 -14.04
C ASP A 120 17.51 -7.12 -13.21
N ASP A 121 16.51 -7.71 -13.88
CA ASP A 121 15.62 -8.78 -13.39
C ASP A 121 16.36 -9.92 -12.65
N ALA A 122 17.65 -10.15 -12.93
CA ALA A 122 18.45 -11.22 -12.33
C ALA A 122 18.93 -10.93 -10.90
N LEU A 123 19.27 -9.67 -10.58
CA LEU A 123 19.72 -9.28 -9.23
C LEU A 123 18.51 -9.28 -8.27
N TYR A 124 17.38 -8.76 -8.77
CA TYR A 124 16.11 -8.76 -8.06
C TYR A 124 15.61 -10.16 -7.74
N LEU A 125 15.76 -11.12 -8.67
CA LEU A 125 15.32 -12.50 -8.45
C LEU A 125 16.06 -13.17 -7.28
N GLN A 126 17.33 -12.86 -7.09
CA GLN A 126 18.15 -13.44 -6.03
C GLN A 126 17.83 -12.82 -4.66
N GLU A 127 17.62 -11.51 -4.60
CA GLU A 127 17.20 -10.81 -3.38
C GLU A 127 15.75 -11.15 -3.01
N GLU A 128 14.85 -11.28 -3.99
CA GLU A 128 13.45 -11.68 -3.81
C GLU A 128 13.34 -13.12 -3.29
N GLN A 129 14.13 -14.07 -3.82
CA GLN A 129 14.16 -15.45 -3.33
C GLN A 129 14.68 -15.54 -1.89
N ALA A 130 15.70 -14.76 -1.54
CA ALA A 130 16.23 -14.71 -0.18
C ALA A 130 15.20 -14.15 0.82
N ILE A 131 14.41 -13.15 0.41
CA ILE A 131 13.35 -12.55 1.24
C ILE A 131 12.18 -13.54 1.44
N VAL A 132 11.73 -14.22 0.38
CA VAL A 132 10.63 -15.20 0.44
C VAL A 132 11.00 -16.40 1.31
N GLU A 133 12.22 -16.93 1.17
CA GLU A 133 12.67 -18.06 1.99
C GLU A 133 12.80 -17.66 3.47
N ARG A 134 13.27 -16.43 3.75
CA ARG A 134 13.31 -15.90 5.13
C ARG A 134 11.93 -15.77 5.76
N TYR A 135 10.94 -15.31 4.99
CA TYR A 135 9.55 -15.24 5.44
C TYR A 135 8.99 -16.62 5.79
N ARG A 136 9.26 -17.62 4.95
CA ARG A 136 8.83 -19.00 5.15
C ARG A 136 9.42 -19.59 6.44
N GLN A 137 10.71 -19.36 6.66
CA GLN A 137 11.45 -19.77 7.86
C GLN A 137 10.84 -19.15 9.14
N LEU A 138 10.58 -17.85 9.14
CA LEU A 138 9.98 -17.14 10.29
C LEU A 138 8.54 -17.58 10.58
N PHE A 139 7.74 -17.84 9.54
CA PHE A 139 6.39 -18.37 9.69
C PHE A 139 6.38 -19.79 10.27
N LEU A 140 7.29 -20.67 9.82
CA LEU A 140 7.42 -22.03 10.33
C LEU A 140 7.82 -22.03 11.82
N LYS A 141 8.80 -21.23 12.22
CA LYS A 141 9.22 -21.10 13.63
C LYS A 141 8.13 -20.54 14.55
N ARG A 142 7.29 -19.63 14.03
CA ARG A 142 6.17 -19.07 14.79
C ARG A 142 5.08 -20.10 15.08
N ASN A 143 4.89 -21.08 14.19
CA ASN A 143 3.87 -22.12 14.33
C ASN A 143 4.41 -23.43 14.92
N ASP A 144 5.71 -23.68 14.82
CA ASP A 144 6.42 -24.76 15.50
C ASP A 144 7.77 -24.24 16.02
N PRO A 145 7.87 -23.92 17.33
CA PRO A 145 9.08 -23.35 17.94
C PRO A 145 10.28 -24.30 17.92
N SER A 146 10.08 -25.59 17.64
CA SER A 146 11.15 -26.59 17.57
C SER A 146 11.91 -26.58 16.24
N VAL A 147 11.43 -25.83 15.25
CA VAL A 147 12.12 -25.63 13.97
C VAL A 147 13.35 -24.74 14.16
N GLU A 148 14.53 -25.33 14.06
CA GLU A 148 15.80 -24.58 13.99
C GLU A 148 15.92 -23.90 12.63
N LEU A 149 16.15 -22.58 12.65
CA LEU A 149 16.42 -21.80 11.44
C LEU A 149 17.89 -21.99 11.07
N ASP A 150 18.16 -22.36 9.82
CA ASP A 150 19.52 -22.39 9.29
C ASP A 150 19.93 -20.96 8.88
N PRO A 151 20.91 -20.32 9.57
CA PRO A 151 21.30 -18.96 9.27
C PRO A 151 22.18 -18.83 8.01
N TYR A 152 22.50 -19.95 7.33
CA TYR A 152 23.43 -19.97 6.20
C TYR A 152 22.87 -20.56 4.90
N LYS A 153 21.57 -20.87 4.84
CA LYS A 153 20.89 -21.19 3.57
C LYS A 153 20.37 -19.90 2.95
N TRP A 154 21.19 -19.36 2.03
CA TRP A 154 20.89 -18.21 1.16
C TRP A 154 20.48 -18.71 -0.22
#